data_AF-A0A6G3T2R0-F1
#
_entry.id   AF-A0A6G3T2R0-F1
#
_cell.length_a   1.000
_cell.length_b   1.000
_cell.length_c   1.000
_cell.angle_alpha   90.00
_cell.angle_beta   90.00
_cell.angle_gamma   90.00
#
_symmetry.space_group_name_H-M   'P 1'
#
loop_
_entity.id
_entity.type
_entity.pdbx_description
1 polymer ?
#
loop_
_entity_poly.entity_id
_entity_poly.type
_entity_poly.pdbx_seq_one_letter_code
_entity_poly.pdbx_strand_id
1 'polypeptide(L)'
;MNSRSDSTPYRERRNSRGRLRPGTLLVAVAASLGTVAALAPPAAAAPGLSRTTASADRARPANTPPEIPDLLATSPATACTGGFIGNTRTTLIARVQDSDSPYLTAQFQVFDADGADPVAERSVDAMAGGTATASSIDLPSGDYRWRVRAADSGGAASAWTGFCAFSVDRVRPDRPPTVVSEEFPDADAGWPAETGDARTPGTFTLGANGVEDVVSFVWYSTFDSQQREVAVSPGGTADVTATPLTGGSHMLYAYSVDRAGNRSDTTTYLFHARGITTPDAPGDLNGDGAKDIWSLDDRGELLTYAGRGDGTFAPGTETGLTAPGAGTSYRTDWNDDGYVDLVTLEYNPNTRRKHLWVHPNSGLGRVDGTRGRQLLTVDCPVPDEDYGCVGEPGWTGDDHWGDAEQVIAPGDLNGDGRSDLLVREGGRLWIYHGLYGMRLDVPVAVGGSDWDGFTVLAPGDLDGDGLADLWLRDDATGDLHSVRGRSGTDGAPDPAAWGDPANRVLIGTGFTVAARPVLDTVGDLDGDGVADLHGRTQDGTLTQWPGRVAADGGFGFGEGRTIG
;
A
#
# COMPACT_ATOMS: atom_id res chain seq x y z
N MET A 1 -8.43 11.39 71.49
CA MET A 1 -9.87 11.42 71.78
C MET A 1 -10.61 11.77 70.51
N ASN A 2 -11.44 10.84 70.03
CA ASN A 2 -12.59 10.91 69.10
C ASN A 2 -12.58 11.80 67.83
N SER A 3 -13.20 11.44 66.70
CA SER A 3 -13.63 10.19 66.01
C SER A 3 -14.55 10.63 64.85
N ARG A 4 -14.78 9.70 63.91
CA ARG A 4 -15.71 9.68 62.74
C ARG A 4 -15.07 10.15 61.42
N SER A 5 -14.71 9.31 60.45
CA SER A 5 -15.34 8.13 59.80
C SER A 5 -16.63 8.44 59.04
N ASP A 6 -16.56 8.48 57.71
CA ASP A 6 -17.55 7.79 56.90
C ASP A 6 -16.97 7.37 55.53
N SER A 7 -17.08 6.06 55.30
CA SER A 7 -16.73 5.33 54.09
C SER A 7 -17.99 4.60 53.67
N THR A 8 -18.46 4.74 52.43
CA THR A 8 -19.52 3.89 51.89
C THR A 8 -19.11 3.23 50.57
N PRO A 9 -19.60 2.00 50.33
CA PRO A 9 -18.94 1.03 49.45
C PRO A 9 -19.70 0.79 48.14
N TYR A 10 -18.94 0.46 47.10
CA TYR A 10 -19.44 -0.06 45.82
C TYR A 10 -20.05 -1.46 46.01
N ARG A 11 -21.33 -1.62 45.66
CA ARG A 11 -22.08 -2.89 45.73
C ARG A 11 -22.25 -3.48 44.34
N GLU A 12 -21.79 -4.72 44.16
CA GLU A 12 -22.20 -5.62 43.09
C GLU A 12 -23.71 -5.96 43.17
N ARG A 13 -24.39 -6.04 42.01
CA ARG A 13 -25.43 -7.05 41.76
C ARG A 13 -25.40 -7.54 40.31
N ARG A 14 -25.56 -8.86 40.22
CA ARG A 14 -25.42 -9.75 39.05
C ARG A 14 -26.55 -9.68 38.02
N ASN A 15 -26.17 -10.00 36.78
CA ASN A 15 -26.82 -10.83 35.73
C ASN A 15 -28.33 -10.72 35.46
N SER A 16 -28.65 -10.43 34.19
CA SER A 16 -29.58 -11.28 33.42
C SER A 16 -29.29 -11.23 31.91
N ARG A 17 -29.50 -12.40 31.28
CA ARG A 17 -29.17 -12.85 29.92
C ARG A 17 -29.97 -12.14 28.83
N GLY A 18 -29.45 -12.09 27.59
CA GLY A 18 -30.34 -12.05 26.41
C GLY A 18 -29.77 -11.67 25.05
N ARG A 19 -29.24 -12.67 24.33
CA ARG A 19 -29.31 -12.87 22.86
C ARG A 19 -28.52 -11.94 21.92
N LEU A 20 -27.43 -12.50 21.38
CA LEU A 20 -26.88 -12.19 20.06
C LEU A 20 -27.51 -13.12 19.01
N ARG A 21 -27.96 -12.56 17.88
CA ARG A 21 -28.15 -13.26 16.59
C ARG A 21 -27.83 -12.32 15.43
N PRO A 22 -27.38 -12.86 14.28
CA PRO A 22 -26.56 -12.14 13.29
C PRO A 22 -27.41 -11.50 12.18
N GLY A 23 -26.93 -10.37 11.64
CA GLY A 23 -27.49 -9.67 10.48
C GLY A 23 -26.54 -9.76 9.29
N THR A 24 -27.05 -10.33 8.22
CA THR A 24 -26.43 -10.77 6.97
C THR A 24 -25.84 -9.64 6.13
N LEU A 25 -24.61 -9.85 5.60
CA LEU A 25 -23.98 -9.07 4.56
C LEU A 25 -24.63 -9.43 3.20
N LEU A 26 -25.27 -8.47 2.53
CA LEU A 26 -25.80 -8.62 1.17
C LEU A 26 -24.71 -8.28 0.15
N VAL A 27 -24.35 -9.23 -0.72
CA VAL A 27 -23.59 -8.98 -1.95
C VAL A 27 -24.60 -8.85 -3.09
N ALA A 28 -24.59 -7.70 -3.76
CA ALA A 28 -25.38 -7.45 -4.96
C ALA A 28 -24.67 -8.04 -6.18
N VAL A 29 -25.37 -8.88 -6.95
CA VAL A 29 -24.98 -9.27 -8.31
C VAL A 29 -26.07 -8.79 -9.26
N ALA A 30 -25.69 -7.92 -10.19
CA ALA A 30 -26.56 -7.39 -11.22
C ALA A 30 -26.91 -8.48 -12.25
N ALA A 31 -28.21 -8.68 -12.52
CA ALA A 31 -28.70 -9.47 -13.63
C ALA A 31 -29.60 -8.59 -14.51
N SER A 32 -29.26 -8.52 -15.80
CA SER A 32 -29.97 -7.79 -16.84
C SER A 32 -31.32 -8.45 -17.18
N LEU A 33 -32.38 -7.64 -17.24
CA LEU A 33 -33.73 -8.04 -17.63
C LEU A 33 -33.92 -7.98 -19.16
N GLY A 34 -34.56 -9.02 -19.71
CA GLY A 34 -35.17 -9.07 -21.04
C GLY A 34 -36.59 -9.63 -20.95
N THR A 35 -37.52 -8.95 -21.62
CA THR A 35 -38.96 -8.89 -21.32
C THR A 35 -39.82 -10.03 -21.91
N VAL A 36 -41.00 -10.16 -21.31
CA VAL A 36 -42.10 -11.14 -21.37
C VAL A 36 -42.88 -11.18 -22.69
N ALA A 37 -43.41 -12.36 -23.07
CA ALA A 37 -44.77 -12.50 -23.63
C ALA A 37 -45.35 -13.90 -23.36
N ALA A 38 -46.49 -13.93 -22.67
CA ALA A 38 -47.30 -15.11 -22.39
C ALA A 38 -48.43 -15.25 -23.42
N LEU A 39 -48.81 -16.49 -23.75
CA LEU A 39 -50.11 -16.82 -24.37
C LEU A 39 -50.75 -17.98 -23.62
N ALA A 40 -52.00 -17.76 -23.22
CA ALA A 40 -52.83 -18.59 -22.36
C ALA A 40 -53.51 -19.74 -23.15
N PRO A 41 -54.10 -20.74 -22.45
CA PRO A 41 -54.58 -22.01 -23.02
C PRO A 41 -56.07 -21.95 -23.38
N PRO A 42 -56.68 -23.05 -23.86
CA PRO A 42 -58.11 -23.25 -23.66
C PRO A 42 -58.46 -24.52 -22.85
N ALA A 43 -59.67 -24.44 -22.31
CA ALA A 43 -60.28 -25.23 -21.25
C ALA A 43 -60.89 -26.59 -21.67
N ALA A 44 -61.20 -27.39 -20.63
CA ALA A 44 -62.51 -28.02 -20.33
C ALA A 44 -62.57 -29.58 -20.24
N ALA A 45 -63.20 -30.00 -19.13
CA ALA A 45 -63.63 -31.33 -18.63
C ALA A 45 -64.53 -32.13 -19.59
N ALA A 46 -64.85 -33.44 -19.52
CA ALA A 46 -64.68 -34.65 -18.67
C ALA A 46 -65.31 -35.84 -19.50
N PRO A 47 -65.75 -37.02 -18.97
CA PRO A 47 -65.23 -38.01 -18.00
C PRO A 47 -64.99 -39.41 -18.64
N GLY A 48 -64.50 -40.37 -17.83
CA GLY A 48 -63.89 -41.63 -18.28
C GLY A 48 -64.77 -42.79 -18.75
N LEU A 49 -64.08 -43.80 -19.30
CA LEU A 49 -64.51 -45.18 -19.47
C LEU A 49 -63.31 -46.11 -19.22
N SER A 50 -63.42 -46.97 -18.21
CA SER A 50 -62.47 -48.06 -17.97
C SER A 50 -62.56 -49.11 -19.09
N ARG A 51 -61.40 -49.53 -19.63
CA ARG A 51 -61.17 -50.93 -19.97
C ARG A 51 -59.67 -51.24 -20.08
N THR A 52 -59.28 -52.19 -19.26
CA THR A 52 -58.04 -52.96 -19.24
C THR A 52 -57.51 -53.31 -20.63
N THR A 53 -56.18 -53.23 -20.83
CA THR A 53 -55.39 -54.27 -21.52
C THR A 53 -53.88 -54.02 -21.35
N ALA A 54 -53.17 -55.13 -21.17
CA ALA A 54 -51.75 -55.34 -21.41
C ALA A 54 -50.73 -54.57 -20.56
N SER A 55 -50.22 -55.29 -19.55
CA SER A 55 -48.82 -55.21 -19.15
C SER A 55 -47.95 -55.43 -20.40
N ALA A 56 -47.60 -54.35 -21.10
CA ALA A 56 -46.40 -54.35 -21.90
C ALA A 56 -45.26 -54.44 -20.91
N ASP A 57 -44.72 -55.65 -20.77
CA ASP A 57 -43.42 -55.91 -20.20
C ASP A 57 -42.41 -55.15 -21.08
N ARG A 58 -42.29 -53.84 -20.84
CA ARG A 58 -41.27 -53.02 -21.46
C ARG A 58 -40.01 -53.50 -20.78
N ALA A 59 -39.38 -54.52 -21.39
CA ALA A 59 -38.07 -54.99 -21.01
C ALA A 59 -37.26 -53.75 -20.68
N ARG A 60 -36.79 -53.67 -19.42
CA ARG A 60 -35.90 -52.57 -19.03
C ARG A 60 -34.81 -52.54 -20.10
N PRO A 61 -34.50 -51.37 -20.70
CA PRO A 61 -33.40 -51.29 -21.65
C PRO A 61 -32.19 -52.00 -21.03
N ALA A 62 -31.54 -52.85 -21.82
CA ALA A 62 -30.41 -53.62 -21.33
C ALA A 62 -29.37 -52.63 -20.78
N ASN A 63 -29.04 -52.78 -19.49
CA ASN A 63 -28.11 -51.91 -18.79
C ASN A 63 -26.77 -51.88 -19.54
N THR A 64 -26.38 -50.71 -20.02
CA THR A 64 -25.09 -50.50 -20.68
C THR A 64 -24.03 -50.19 -19.63
N PRO A 65 -22.80 -50.74 -19.74
CA PRO A 65 -21.74 -50.34 -18.84
C PRO A 65 -21.46 -48.84 -18.96
N PRO A 66 -21.06 -48.16 -17.87
CA PRO A 66 -20.62 -46.78 -17.92
C PRO A 66 -19.47 -46.55 -18.92
N GLU A 67 -19.26 -45.30 -19.33
CA GLU A 67 -18.08 -44.94 -20.11
C GLU A 67 -16.79 -45.08 -19.26
N ILE A 68 -15.65 -45.26 -19.94
CA ILE A 68 -14.35 -45.23 -19.25
C ILE A 68 -14.16 -43.80 -18.71
N PRO A 69 -13.91 -43.61 -17.40
CA PRO A 69 -13.72 -42.27 -16.83
C PRO A 69 -12.63 -41.49 -17.55
N ASP A 70 -12.80 -40.17 -17.63
CA ASP A 70 -11.86 -39.25 -18.29
C ASP A 70 -11.60 -37.99 -17.45
N LEU A 71 -10.84 -37.02 -17.98
CA LEU A 71 -10.37 -35.84 -17.25
C LEU A 71 -9.71 -36.18 -15.91
N LEU A 72 -8.79 -37.15 -15.94
CA LEU A 72 -8.04 -37.58 -14.76
C LEU A 72 -7.13 -36.45 -14.27
N ALA A 73 -7.20 -36.15 -12.97
CA ALA A 73 -6.37 -35.14 -12.33
C ALA A 73 -6.04 -35.54 -10.89
N THR A 74 -4.97 -34.96 -10.37
CA THR A 74 -4.66 -34.98 -8.93
C THR A 74 -4.85 -33.60 -8.33
N SER A 75 -5.00 -33.52 -7.01
CA SER A 75 -4.81 -32.28 -6.24
C SER A 75 -3.90 -32.57 -5.04
N PRO A 76 -2.73 -31.89 -4.90
CA PRO A 76 -2.13 -30.94 -5.85
C PRO A 76 -1.96 -31.48 -7.27
N ALA A 77 -1.98 -30.58 -8.26
CA ALA A 77 -2.04 -30.95 -9.67
C ALA A 77 -0.72 -31.55 -10.18
N THR A 78 -0.81 -32.71 -10.81
CA THR A 78 0.27 -33.38 -11.54
C THR A 78 -0.21 -33.74 -12.94
N ALA A 79 0.71 -33.85 -13.89
CA ALA A 79 0.37 -34.40 -15.20
C ALA A 79 0.19 -35.91 -15.08
N CYS A 80 -0.67 -36.50 -15.92
CA CYS A 80 -0.86 -37.96 -15.94
C CYS A 80 0.44 -38.73 -16.25
N THR A 81 1.41 -38.08 -16.90
CA THR A 81 2.75 -38.64 -17.17
C THR A 81 3.69 -38.65 -15.96
N GLY A 82 3.37 -37.92 -14.89
CA GLY A 82 4.24 -37.75 -13.74
C GLY A 82 4.20 -36.33 -13.15
N GLY A 83 4.73 -36.19 -11.94
CA GLY A 83 4.81 -34.95 -11.18
C GLY A 83 5.05 -35.27 -9.70
N PHE A 84 5.36 -34.25 -8.91
CA PHE A 84 5.62 -34.42 -7.48
C PHE A 84 4.49 -33.83 -6.65
N ILE A 85 4.14 -34.53 -5.57
CA ILE A 85 3.21 -34.06 -4.55
C ILE A 85 3.97 -34.05 -3.23
N GLY A 86 4.10 -32.88 -2.62
CA GLY A 86 4.80 -32.71 -1.35
C GLY A 86 4.05 -33.29 -0.15
N ASN A 87 4.28 -32.69 1.01
CA ASN A 87 3.71 -33.05 2.30
C ASN A 87 2.25 -32.59 2.48
N THR A 88 1.42 -32.81 1.46
CA THR A 88 -0.02 -32.59 1.48
C THR A 88 -0.74 -33.88 1.10
N ARG A 89 -2.00 -34.04 1.48
CA ARG A 89 -2.74 -35.25 1.11
C ARG A 89 -3.11 -35.23 -0.37
N THR A 90 -2.98 -36.39 -1.01
CA THR A 90 -3.34 -36.55 -2.42
C THR A 90 -4.85 -36.69 -2.55
N THR A 91 -5.42 -36.01 -3.54
CA THR A 91 -6.80 -36.20 -4.00
C THR A 91 -6.78 -36.65 -5.44
N LEU A 92 -7.55 -37.68 -5.77
CA LEU A 92 -7.71 -38.17 -7.15
C LEU A 92 -9.08 -37.75 -7.67
N ILE A 93 -9.09 -37.28 -8.91
CA ILE A 93 -10.25 -36.66 -9.53
C ILE A 93 -10.44 -37.28 -10.92
N ALA A 94 -11.67 -37.68 -11.23
CA ALA A 94 -12.04 -38.13 -12.57
C ALA A 94 -13.50 -37.78 -12.86
N ARG A 95 -13.83 -37.54 -14.12
CA ARG A 95 -15.21 -37.41 -14.57
C ARG A 95 -15.77 -38.80 -14.88
N VAL A 96 -17.02 -39.04 -14.48
CA VAL A 96 -17.76 -40.27 -14.76
C VAL A 96 -18.99 -39.98 -15.60
N GLN A 97 -19.32 -40.89 -16.53
CA GLN A 97 -20.44 -40.72 -17.45
C GLN A 97 -21.11 -42.07 -17.71
N ASP A 98 -22.43 -42.02 -17.84
CA ASP A 98 -23.26 -43.14 -18.27
C ASP A 98 -24.48 -42.57 -19.01
N SER A 99 -24.97 -43.31 -20.00
CA SER A 99 -26.10 -42.88 -20.84
C SER A 99 -27.47 -43.27 -20.26
N ASP A 100 -27.52 -44.27 -19.39
CA ASP A 100 -28.75 -44.85 -18.85
C ASP A 100 -28.84 -44.81 -17.31
N SER A 101 -27.72 -44.59 -16.62
CA SER A 101 -27.64 -44.57 -15.15
C SER A 101 -27.20 -43.21 -14.57
N PRO A 102 -28.05 -42.49 -13.81
CA PRO A 102 -27.70 -41.16 -13.29
C PRO A 102 -26.79 -41.19 -12.04
N TYR A 103 -26.72 -42.32 -11.35
CA TYR A 103 -25.90 -42.51 -10.14
C TYR A 103 -24.85 -43.57 -10.40
N LEU A 104 -23.58 -43.19 -10.25
CA LEU A 104 -22.43 -44.03 -10.50
C LEU A 104 -21.54 -44.08 -9.26
N THR A 105 -20.80 -45.17 -9.11
CA THR A 105 -19.72 -45.29 -8.14
C THR A 105 -18.40 -45.34 -8.89
N ALA A 106 -17.53 -44.36 -8.64
CA ALA A 106 -16.17 -44.35 -9.15
C ALA A 106 -15.25 -45.11 -8.20
N GLN A 107 -14.54 -46.11 -8.72
CA GLN A 107 -13.62 -46.96 -7.97
C GLN A 107 -12.19 -46.57 -8.35
N PHE A 108 -11.49 -45.91 -7.44
CA PHE A 108 -10.09 -45.50 -7.56
C PHE A 108 -9.17 -46.53 -6.94
N GLN A 109 -8.07 -46.84 -7.63
CA GLN A 109 -6.98 -47.67 -7.11
C GLN A 109 -5.65 -46.95 -7.30
N VAL A 110 -4.82 -46.96 -6.25
CA VAL A 110 -3.43 -46.50 -6.25
C VAL A 110 -2.52 -47.69 -6.02
N PHE A 111 -1.43 -47.75 -6.76
CA PHE A 111 -0.40 -48.77 -6.71
C PHE A 111 0.94 -48.09 -6.52
N ASP A 112 1.88 -48.75 -5.84
CA ASP A 112 3.29 -48.44 -6.03
C ASP A 112 3.64 -48.58 -7.53
N ALA A 113 4.61 -47.81 -8.02
CA ALA A 113 4.97 -47.76 -9.44
C ALA A 113 5.17 -49.17 -10.04
N ASP A 114 5.86 -50.05 -9.31
CA ASP A 114 6.13 -51.43 -9.71
C ASP A 114 5.24 -52.48 -9.00
N GLY A 115 4.31 -52.03 -8.15
CA GLY A 115 3.45 -52.89 -7.35
C GLY A 115 2.36 -53.58 -8.19
N ALA A 116 2.08 -54.85 -7.87
CA ALA A 116 0.99 -55.60 -8.48
C ALA A 116 -0.35 -55.39 -7.77
N ASP A 117 -0.31 -55.14 -6.46
CA ASP A 117 -1.47 -54.95 -5.60
C ASP A 117 -1.66 -53.46 -5.25
N PRO A 118 -2.92 -53.00 -5.09
CA PRO A 118 -3.19 -51.61 -4.76
C PRO A 118 -2.84 -51.31 -3.29
N VAL A 119 -2.13 -50.21 -3.08
CA VAL A 119 -1.79 -49.67 -1.75
C VAL A 119 -2.89 -48.80 -1.17
N ALA A 120 -3.81 -48.30 -2.01
CA ALA A 120 -5.01 -47.61 -1.58
C ALA A 120 -6.17 -47.84 -2.56
N GLU A 121 -7.37 -48.01 -2.01
CA GLU A 121 -8.61 -48.09 -2.79
C GLU A 121 -9.68 -47.17 -2.19
N ARG A 122 -10.40 -46.46 -3.06
CA ARG A 122 -11.52 -45.60 -2.67
C ARG A 122 -12.66 -45.73 -3.67
N SER A 123 -13.85 -45.97 -3.15
CA SER A 123 -15.08 -45.89 -3.92
C SER A 123 -15.84 -44.64 -3.50
N VAL A 124 -16.23 -43.81 -4.46
CA VAL A 124 -16.98 -42.58 -4.22
C VAL A 124 -18.15 -42.49 -5.17
N ASP A 125 -19.31 -42.06 -4.66
CA ASP A 125 -20.48 -41.88 -5.49
C ASP A 125 -20.43 -40.54 -6.22
N ALA A 126 -20.86 -40.54 -7.47
CA ALA A 126 -20.93 -39.35 -8.32
C ALA A 126 -22.12 -39.46 -9.28
N MET A 127 -22.64 -38.31 -9.69
CA MET A 127 -23.66 -38.26 -10.74
C MET A 127 -23.01 -38.42 -12.11
N ALA A 128 -23.70 -39.05 -13.05
CA ALA A 128 -23.27 -39.09 -14.45
C ALA A 128 -23.08 -37.68 -15.02
N GLY A 129 -21.97 -37.44 -15.72
CA GLY A 129 -21.52 -36.12 -16.19
C GLY A 129 -20.80 -35.29 -15.13
N GLY A 130 -20.80 -35.75 -13.88
CA GLY A 130 -20.17 -35.09 -12.74
C GLY A 130 -18.73 -35.54 -12.48
N THR A 131 -18.12 -34.92 -11.48
CA THR A 131 -16.75 -35.20 -11.03
C THR A 131 -16.76 -36.08 -9.78
N ALA A 132 -16.10 -37.23 -9.86
CA ALA A 132 -15.81 -38.10 -8.73
C ALA A 132 -14.48 -37.68 -8.08
N THR A 133 -14.48 -37.54 -6.74
CA THR A 133 -13.32 -37.03 -5.98
C THR A 133 -12.97 -37.97 -4.83
N ALA A 134 -11.86 -38.70 -4.94
CA ALA A 134 -11.30 -39.51 -3.87
C ALA A 134 -10.27 -38.69 -3.08
N SER A 135 -10.73 -38.01 -2.03
CA SER A 135 -9.90 -37.11 -1.21
C SER A 135 -9.12 -37.83 -0.11
N SER A 136 -8.08 -37.15 0.40
CA SER A 136 -7.34 -37.54 1.59
C SER A 136 -6.68 -38.93 1.51
N ILE A 137 -6.13 -39.26 0.33
CA ILE A 137 -5.28 -40.44 0.19
C ILE A 137 -3.92 -40.12 0.81
N ASP A 138 -3.57 -40.87 1.86
CA ASP A 138 -2.33 -40.69 2.60
C ASP A 138 -1.33 -41.77 2.17
N LEU A 139 -0.27 -41.35 1.50
CA LEU A 139 0.77 -42.21 0.96
C LEU A 139 2.13 -41.81 1.55
N PRO A 140 3.03 -42.75 1.87
CA PRO A 140 4.42 -42.43 2.21
C PRO A 140 5.15 -41.83 1.00
N SER A 141 6.39 -41.38 1.18
CA SER A 141 7.22 -40.98 0.03
C SER A 141 7.45 -42.16 -0.90
N GLY A 142 7.35 -41.94 -2.20
CA GLY A 142 7.51 -42.99 -3.20
C GLY A 142 6.87 -42.64 -4.54
N ASP A 143 7.09 -43.50 -5.53
CA ASP A 143 6.50 -43.39 -6.85
C ASP A 143 5.23 -44.23 -6.95
N TYR A 144 4.17 -43.61 -7.47
CA TYR A 144 2.84 -44.20 -7.54
C TYR A 144 2.25 -44.12 -8.93
N ARG A 145 1.33 -45.04 -9.18
CA ARG A 145 0.44 -45.00 -10.34
C ARG A 145 -0.99 -45.26 -9.89
N TRP A 146 -1.95 -44.61 -10.53
CA TRP A 146 -3.36 -44.77 -10.19
C TRP A 146 -4.23 -44.92 -11.42
N ARG A 147 -5.39 -45.54 -11.21
CA ARG A 147 -6.43 -45.75 -12.23
C ARG A 147 -7.81 -45.69 -11.60
N VAL A 148 -8.82 -45.50 -12.42
CA VAL A 148 -10.22 -45.44 -11.99
C VAL A 148 -11.12 -46.18 -12.98
N ARG A 149 -12.26 -46.67 -12.50
CA ARG A 149 -13.39 -47.11 -13.33
C ARG A 149 -14.71 -46.65 -12.72
N ALA A 150 -15.77 -46.64 -13.50
CA ALA A 150 -17.13 -46.35 -13.02
C ALA A 150 -17.95 -47.64 -12.99
N ALA A 151 -18.83 -47.77 -12.00
CA ALA A 151 -19.84 -48.82 -11.91
C ALA A 151 -21.22 -48.19 -11.74
N ASP A 152 -22.21 -48.79 -12.39
CA ASP A 152 -23.61 -48.39 -12.24
C ASP A 152 -24.33 -49.19 -11.14
N SER A 153 -25.55 -48.77 -10.82
CA SER A 153 -26.42 -49.47 -9.86
C SER A 153 -27.00 -50.80 -10.38
N GLY A 154 -26.90 -51.06 -11.69
CA GLY A 154 -27.29 -52.30 -12.37
C GLY A 154 -26.24 -53.40 -12.28
N GLY A 155 -25.05 -53.08 -11.77
CA GLY A 155 -23.94 -54.02 -11.56
C GLY A 155 -22.98 -54.13 -12.75
N ALA A 156 -23.13 -53.31 -13.81
CA ALA A 156 -22.12 -53.23 -14.85
C ALA A 156 -21.04 -52.20 -14.47
N ALA A 157 -19.83 -52.45 -14.93
CA ALA A 157 -18.67 -51.60 -14.69
C ALA A 157 -17.93 -51.34 -15.99
N SER A 158 -17.41 -50.13 -16.14
CA SER A 158 -16.55 -49.77 -17.25
C SER A 158 -15.20 -50.49 -17.17
N ALA A 159 -14.46 -50.49 -18.29
CA ALA A 159 -13.06 -50.85 -18.26
C ALA A 159 -12.28 -49.84 -17.41
N TRP A 160 -11.16 -50.29 -16.83
CA TRP A 160 -10.24 -49.40 -16.13
C TRP A 160 -9.59 -48.41 -17.09
N THR A 161 -9.34 -47.19 -16.60
CA THR A 161 -8.47 -46.24 -17.30
C THR A 161 -7.04 -46.81 -17.45
N GLY A 162 -6.27 -46.20 -18.35
CA GLY A 162 -4.81 -46.27 -18.25
C GLY A 162 -4.32 -45.73 -16.91
N PHE A 163 -3.05 -46.01 -16.60
CA PHE A 163 -2.42 -45.50 -15.39
C PHE A 163 -1.95 -44.06 -15.58
N CYS A 164 -2.21 -43.21 -14.60
CA CYS A 164 -1.50 -41.95 -14.41
C CYS A 164 -0.44 -42.12 -13.31
N ALA A 165 0.70 -41.46 -13.45
CA ALA A 165 1.83 -41.53 -12.50
C ALA A 165 1.98 -40.24 -11.70
N PHE A 166 2.46 -40.36 -10.46
CA PHE A 166 2.92 -39.25 -9.63
C PHE A 166 3.88 -39.77 -8.55
N SER A 167 4.72 -38.89 -8.04
CA SER A 167 5.62 -39.18 -6.92
C SER A 167 5.17 -38.39 -5.70
N VAL A 168 5.29 -38.98 -4.53
CA VAL A 168 5.04 -38.31 -3.26
C VAL A 168 6.37 -38.07 -2.58
N ASP A 169 6.58 -36.85 -2.10
CA ASP A 169 7.72 -36.48 -1.29
C ASP A 169 7.28 -35.83 0.03
N ARG A 170 7.39 -36.58 1.12
CA ARG A 170 7.07 -36.11 2.47
C ARG A 170 8.25 -35.43 3.16
N VAL A 171 9.42 -35.45 2.55
CA VAL A 171 10.65 -34.92 3.15
C VAL A 171 10.84 -33.50 2.65
N ARG A 172 10.59 -32.53 3.53
CA ARG A 172 10.96 -31.14 3.26
C ARG A 172 12.48 -30.95 3.33
N PRO A 173 13.02 -29.88 2.73
CA PRO A 173 14.38 -29.44 3.02
C PRO A 173 14.63 -29.32 4.54
N ASP A 174 15.63 -30.04 5.03
CA ASP A 174 15.95 -30.18 6.47
C ASP A 174 16.77 -29.00 7.02
N ARG A 175 17.33 -28.19 6.12
CA ARG A 175 18.12 -27.01 6.41
C ARG A 175 17.52 -25.80 5.69
N PRO A 176 17.43 -24.64 6.35
CA PRO A 176 16.99 -23.42 5.70
C PRO A 176 18.10 -22.89 4.76
N PRO A 177 17.76 -22.03 3.78
CA PRO A 177 18.72 -21.53 2.82
C PRO A 177 19.81 -20.67 3.48
N THR A 178 21.03 -20.70 2.95
CA THR A 178 22.06 -19.72 3.34
C THR A 178 21.78 -18.38 2.66
N VAL A 179 22.10 -17.28 3.33
CA VAL A 179 22.06 -15.93 2.76
C VAL A 179 23.42 -15.29 3.03
N VAL A 180 24.03 -14.68 2.01
CA VAL A 180 25.25 -13.87 2.15
C VAL A 180 25.13 -12.63 1.27
N SER A 181 25.72 -11.52 1.71
CA SER A 181 25.87 -10.30 0.91
C SER A 181 27.22 -9.65 1.22
N GLU A 182 27.90 -9.17 0.19
CA GLU A 182 29.15 -8.40 0.36
C GLU A 182 28.84 -6.95 0.70
N GLU A 183 27.80 -6.38 0.09
CA GLU A 183 27.40 -4.98 0.33
C GLU A 183 26.75 -4.79 1.69
N PHE A 184 25.97 -5.79 2.14
CA PHE A 184 25.29 -5.78 3.44
C PHE A 184 25.67 -7.03 4.26
N PRO A 185 26.86 -7.05 4.89
CA PRO A 185 27.34 -8.20 5.65
C PRO A 185 26.40 -8.56 6.81
N ASP A 186 26.46 -9.83 7.20
CA ASP A 186 25.69 -10.37 8.32
C ASP A 186 26.03 -9.59 9.60
N ALA A 187 24.97 -9.19 10.31
CA ALA A 187 25.05 -8.34 11.47
C ALA A 187 24.63 -9.02 12.78
N ASP A 188 24.62 -10.36 12.85
CA ASP A 188 24.34 -11.09 14.10
C ASP A 188 25.39 -10.78 15.19
N ALA A 189 26.60 -10.39 14.79
CA ALA A 189 27.66 -9.94 15.70
C ALA A 189 27.59 -8.44 16.04
N GLY A 190 26.53 -7.74 15.65
CA GLY A 190 26.38 -6.29 15.75
C GLY A 190 26.83 -5.56 14.48
N TRP A 191 27.10 -4.26 14.60
CA TRP A 191 27.39 -3.40 13.45
C TRP A 191 28.69 -3.79 12.72
N PRO A 192 28.64 -4.20 11.43
CA PRO A 192 29.84 -4.51 10.65
C PRO A 192 30.75 -3.29 10.47
N ALA A 193 32.06 -3.51 10.32
CA ALA A 193 33.03 -2.41 10.12
C ALA A 193 32.77 -1.62 8.83
N GLU A 194 32.30 -2.30 7.79
CA GLU A 194 31.87 -1.72 6.52
C GLU A 194 30.52 -2.32 6.15
N THR A 195 29.58 -1.48 5.71
CA THR A 195 28.27 -1.87 5.20
C THR A 195 27.74 -0.80 4.26
N GLY A 196 26.87 -1.17 3.32
CA GLY A 196 26.28 -0.28 2.35
C GLY A 196 25.43 0.83 2.97
N ASP A 197 25.16 1.86 2.18
CA ASP A 197 24.28 2.97 2.54
C ASP A 197 22.82 2.62 2.24
N ALA A 198 21.89 3.24 2.96
CA ALA A 198 20.48 3.21 2.59
C ALA A 198 20.29 3.78 1.16
N ARG A 199 19.22 3.37 0.49
CA ARG A 199 18.91 3.64 -0.92
C ARG A 199 19.89 3.05 -1.94
N THR A 200 20.86 2.25 -1.49
CA THR A 200 21.80 1.56 -2.39
C THR A 200 21.36 0.11 -2.60
N PRO A 201 21.18 -0.36 -3.85
CA PRO A 201 20.89 -1.76 -4.12
C PRO A 201 22.03 -2.67 -3.64
N GLY A 202 21.71 -3.75 -2.94
CA GLY A 202 22.66 -4.79 -2.54
C GLY A 202 22.28 -6.16 -3.07
N THR A 203 23.29 -7.00 -3.29
CA THR A 203 23.11 -8.36 -3.80
C THR A 203 23.14 -9.35 -2.64
N PHE A 204 22.14 -10.22 -2.57
CA PHE A 204 22.02 -11.28 -1.59
C PHE A 204 22.04 -12.62 -2.31
N THR A 205 23.05 -13.45 -2.06
CA THR A 205 23.14 -14.80 -2.62
C THR A 205 22.43 -15.79 -1.71
N LEU A 206 21.33 -16.35 -2.20
CA LEU A 206 20.57 -17.42 -1.58
C LEU A 206 21.14 -18.77 -2.01
N GLY A 207 21.39 -19.67 -1.06
CA GLY A 207 21.96 -21.00 -1.36
C GLY A 207 21.19 -22.14 -0.70
N ALA A 208 21.14 -23.30 -1.36
CA ALA A 208 20.37 -24.46 -0.91
C ALA A 208 20.93 -25.14 0.35
N ASN A 209 22.03 -24.64 0.91
CA ASN A 209 22.65 -25.16 2.14
C ASN A 209 22.95 -26.68 2.07
N GLY A 210 23.33 -27.17 0.88
CA GLY A 210 23.62 -28.57 0.63
C GLY A 210 22.40 -29.49 0.58
N VAL A 211 21.19 -28.96 0.40
CA VAL A 211 19.98 -29.72 0.09
C VAL A 211 19.83 -29.82 -1.44
N GLU A 212 19.90 -31.03 -1.98
CA GLU A 212 20.09 -31.26 -3.44
C GLU A 212 18.83 -31.05 -4.29
N ASP A 213 17.64 -31.12 -3.71
CA ASP A 213 16.36 -31.10 -4.42
C ASP A 213 15.59 -29.76 -4.30
N VAL A 214 16.22 -28.75 -3.69
CA VAL A 214 15.75 -27.36 -3.72
C VAL A 214 15.76 -26.84 -5.15
N VAL A 215 14.62 -26.33 -5.63
CA VAL A 215 14.46 -25.81 -7.00
C VAL A 215 14.06 -24.34 -7.05
N SER A 216 13.67 -23.75 -5.92
CA SER A 216 13.44 -22.30 -5.82
C SER A 216 13.65 -21.77 -4.41
N PHE A 217 13.83 -20.46 -4.32
CA PHE A 217 13.78 -19.72 -3.06
C PHE A 217 12.67 -18.68 -3.12
N VAL A 218 11.97 -18.51 -2.00
CA VAL A 218 11.05 -17.40 -1.81
C VAL A 218 11.64 -16.46 -0.76
N TRP A 219 11.67 -15.16 -1.07
CA TRP A 219 12.30 -14.15 -0.24
C TRP A 219 11.49 -12.85 -0.17
N TYR A 220 11.73 -12.06 0.88
CA TYR A 220 11.11 -10.76 1.17
C TYR A 220 11.92 -10.04 2.26
N SER A 221 11.63 -8.77 2.56
CA SER A 221 12.33 -8.01 3.61
C SER A 221 11.39 -7.27 4.56
N THR A 222 11.95 -6.57 5.55
CA THR A 222 11.22 -5.67 6.47
C THR A 222 10.68 -4.42 5.80
N PHE A 223 11.32 -3.94 4.73
CA PHE A 223 10.89 -2.76 3.96
C PHE A 223 10.08 -3.14 2.72
N ASP A 224 10.07 -4.41 2.34
CA ASP A 224 9.26 -4.93 1.24
C ASP A 224 8.73 -6.33 1.55
N SER A 225 7.47 -6.36 1.99
CA SER A 225 6.77 -7.59 2.37
C SER A 225 6.34 -8.46 1.18
N GLN A 226 6.51 -8.00 -0.07
CA GLN A 226 6.13 -8.77 -1.24
C GLN A 226 7.05 -10.00 -1.39
N GLN A 227 6.47 -11.19 -1.27
CA GLN A 227 7.19 -12.43 -1.51
C GLN A 227 7.51 -12.58 -3.00
N ARG A 228 8.79 -12.83 -3.29
CA ARG A 228 9.30 -13.08 -4.63
C ARG A 228 9.92 -14.46 -4.69
N GLU A 229 9.66 -15.18 -5.77
CA GLU A 229 10.22 -16.49 -6.01
C GLU A 229 11.30 -16.42 -7.09
N VAL A 230 12.44 -17.08 -6.85
CA VAL A 230 13.51 -17.24 -7.83
C VAL A 230 13.81 -18.73 -8.02
N ALA A 231 13.73 -19.18 -9.27
CA ALA A 231 14.01 -20.57 -9.63
C ALA A 231 15.52 -20.82 -9.76
N VAL A 232 15.95 -22.02 -9.38
CA VAL A 232 17.33 -22.49 -9.45
C VAL A 232 17.42 -23.90 -10.00
N SER A 233 18.60 -24.28 -10.47
CA SER A 233 18.90 -25.70 -10.68
C SER A 233 18.87 -26.44 -9.33
N PRO A 234 18.52 -27.74 -9.29
CA PRO A 234 18.48 -28.52 -8.05
C PRO A 234 19.73 -28.32 -7.18
N GLY A 235 19.53 -27.87 -5.94
CA GLY A 235 20.61 -27.60 -4.98
C GLY A 235 21.48 -26.38 -5.29
N GLY A 236 21.05 -25.52 -6.21
CA GLY A 236 21.79 -24.36 -6.68
C GLY A 236 21.72 -23.14 -5.76
N THR A 237 22.16 -22.01 -6.31
CA THR A 237 22.16 -20.69 -5.69
C THR A 237 21.46 -19.67 -6.59
N ALA A 238 20.95 -18.58 -6.02
CA ALA A 238 20.39 -17.45 -6.74
C ALA A 238 20.81 -16.13 -6.10
N ASP A 239 21.16 -15.16 -6.92
CA ASP A 239 21.36 -13.79 -6.48
C ASP A 239 20.05 -13.03 -6.58
N VAL A 240 19.70 -12.30 -5.51
CA VAL A 240 18.54 -11.42 -5.45
C VAL A 240 18.98 -10.03 -5.01
N THR A 241 18.31 -9.00 -5.50
CA THR A 241 18.66 -7.61 -5.18
C THR A 241 17.61 -7.02 -4.25
N ALA A 242 18.06 -6.39 -3.16
CA ALA A 242 17.20 -5.63 -2.27
C ALA A 242 17.84 -4.27 -1.97
N THR A 243 17.00 -3.24 -1.86
CA THR A 243 17.43 -1.87 -1.60
C THR A 243 16.83 -1.43 -0.26
N PRO A 244 17.60 -1.41 0.85
CA PRO A 244 17.10 -0.88 2.12
C PRO A 244 16.77 0.60 1.95
N LEU A 245 15.58 1.01 2.35
CA LEU A 245 15.11 2.39 2.13
C LEU A 245 15.61 3.37 3.19
N THR A 246 15.96 2.87 4.39
CA THR A 246 16.34 3.69 5.53
C THR A 246 17.64 3.20 6.16
N GLY A 247 18.33 4.08 6.89
CA GLY A 247 19.46 3.68 7.72
C GLY A 247 19.02 2.82 8.92
N GLY A 248 19.94 1.99 9.42
CA GLY A 248 19.71 1.14 10.59
C GLY A 248 19.51 -0.34 10.25
N SER A 249 18.77 -1.04 11.11
CA SER A 249 18.61 -2.51 11.06
C SER A 249 17.51 -2.96 10.13
N HIS A 250 17.81 -3.95 9.30
CA HIS A 250 16.89 -4.57 8.37
C HIS A 250 16.98 -6.09 8.44
N MET A 251 15.91 -6.77 8.02
CA MET A 251 15.93 -8.22 7.90
C MET A 251 15.49 -8.65 6.51
N LEU A 252 16.25 -9.56 5.92
CA LEU A 252 15.86 -10.32 4.74
C LEU A 252 15.44 -11.73 5.18
N TYR A 253 14.29 -12.18 4.70
CA TYR A 253 13.76 -13.49 4.99
C TYR A 253 13.82 -14.34 3.73
N ALA A 254 14.24 -15.60 3.86
CA ALA A 254 14.25 -16.54 2.75
C ALA A 254 13.87 -17.95 3.21
N TYR A 255 13.11 -18.68 2.39
CA TYR A 255 12.91 -20.12 2.54
C TYR A 255 13.07 -20.80 1.18
N SER A 256 13.56 -22.04 1.18
CA SER A 256 13.66 -22.84 -0.04
C SER A 256 12.40 -23.68 -0.25
N VAL A 257 12.17 -24.03 -1.50
CA VAL A 257 11.11 -24.92 -1.96
C VAL A 257 11.76 -26.04 -2.78
N ASP A 258 11.47 -27.29 -2.42
CA ASP A 258 11.92 -28.45 -3.17
C ASP A 258 11.07 -28.71 -4.43
N ARG A 259 11.49 -29.66 -5.26
CA ARG A 259 10.77 -30.07 -6.48
C ARG A 259 9.33 -30.55 -6.25
N ALA A 260 8.97 -30.91 -5.03
CA ALA A 260 7.65 -31.37 -4.63
C ALA A 260 6.78 -30.27 -3.99
N GLY A 261 7.32 -29.05 -3.87
CA GLY A 261 6.65 -27.92 -3.27
C GLY A 261 6.75 -27.88 -1.74
N ASN A 262 7.61 -28.70 -1.11
CA ASN A 262 7.84 -28.61 0.32
C ASN A 262 8.72 -27.41 0.66
N ARG A 263 8.32 -26.69 1.70
CA ARG A 263 8.99 -25.49 2.19
C ARG A 263 9.94 -25.79 3.35
N SER A 264 11.16 -25.25 3.31
CA SER A 264 12.13 -25.26 4.40
C SER A 264 11.74 -24.35 5.58
N ASP A 265 12.55 -24.33 6.64
CA ASP A 265 12.45 -23.27 7.64
C ASP A 265 12.92 -21.95 7.04
N THR A 266 12.55 -20.84 7.65
CA THR A 266 12.91 -19.51 7.16
C THR A 266 14.22 -19.07 7.77
N THR A 267 15.17 -18.70 6.91
CA THR A 267 16.34 -17.94 7.31
C THR A 267 15.94 -16.50 7.51
N THR A 268 16.35 -15.92 8.64
CA THR A 268 16.29 -14.49 8.90
C THR A 268 17.73 -13.98 8.85
N TYR A 269 18.03 -13.14 7.88
CA TYR A 269 19.33 -12.52 7.71
C TYR A 269 19.26 -11.07 8.19
N LEU A 270 19.92 -10.78 9.32
CA LEU A 270 20.03 -9.44 9.88
C LEU A 270 21.17 -8.70 9.19
N PHE A 271 20.89 -7.49 8.70
CA PHE A 271 21.92 -6.61 8.17
C PHE A 271 21.65 -5.16 8.58
N HIS A 272 22.66 -4.31 8.45
CA HIS A 272 22.53 -2.88 8.71
C HIS A 272 22.84 -2.08 7.46
N ALA A 273 22.09 -1.01 7.22
CA ALA A 273 22.43 0.04 6.27
C ALA A 273 22.93 1.27 7.03
N ARG A 274 23.94 1.96 6.49
CA ARG A 274 24.27 3.32 6.95
C ARG A 274 23.13 4.28 6.57
N GLY A 275 23.16 5.50 7.12
CA GLY A 275 22.22 6.54 6.74
C GLY A 275 22.30 6.85 5.24
N ILE A 276 21.29 7.57 4.74
CA ILE A 276 21.31 8.04 3.34
C ILE A 276 22.47 9.02 3.13
N THR A 277 23.12 8.94 1.97
CA THR A 277 24.23 9.82 1.59
C THR A 277 23.78 10.99 0.73
N THR A 278 22.58 10.89 0.17
CA THR A 278 21.93 11.90 -0.66
C THR A 278 20.58 12.19 -0.02
N PRO A 279 20.30 13.44 0.39
CA PRO A 279 18.99 13.81 0.91
C PRO A 279 17.89 13.54 -0.12
N ASP A 280 16.69 13.22 0.38
CA ASP A 280 15.52 13.05 -0.48
C ASP A 280 15.19 14.36 -1.17
N ALA A 281 14.77 14.26 -2.44
CA ALA A 281 14.38 15.44 -3.21
C ALA A 281 13.12 16.08 -2.60
N PRO A 282 12.90 17.39 -2.77
CA PRO A 282 11.70 18.02 -2.26
C PRO A 282 10.41 17.36 -2.75
N GLY A 283 9.57 16.96 -1.79
CA GLY A 283 8.33 16.25 -2.02
C GLY A 283 8.46 14.75 -2.24
N ASP A 284 9.67 14.17 -2.32
CA ASP A 284 9.89 12.73 -2.30
C ASP A 284 9.98 12.28 -0.84
N LEU A 285 8.94 11.60 -0.34
CA LEU A 285 8.81 11.30 1.09
C LEU A 285 9.39 9.93 1.43
N ASN A 286 9.65 9.09 0.43
CA ASN A 286 10.11 7.73 0.61
C ASN A 286 11.40 7.42 -0.16
N GLY A 287 11.92 8.39 -0.91
CA GLY A 287 13.14 8.42 -1.72
C GLY A 287 13.20 7.36 -2.81
N ASP A 288 12.06 7.12 -3.47
CA ASP A 288 11.96 6.30 -4.69
C ASP A 288 12.18 7.13 -5.97
N GLY A 289 12.42 8.44 -5.81
CA GLY A 289 12.61 9.40 -6.90
C GLY A 289 11.30 9.97 -7.43
N ALA A 290 10.15 9.49 -6.96
CA ALA A 290 8.85 10.07 -7.28
C ALA A 290 8.43 11.06 -6.19
N LYS A 291 7.67 12.08 -6.60
CA LYS A 291 7.08 13.00 -5.62
C LYS A 291 5.81 12.39 -5.02
N ASP A 292 5.70 12.50 -3.72
CA ASP A 292 4.61 12.01 -2.88
C ASP A 292 3.78 13.18 -2.34
N ILE A 293 2.59 12.86 -1.84
CA ILE A 293 1.70 13.85 -1.22
C ILE A 293 1.35 13.44 0.20
N TRP A 294 1.57 14.36 1.14
CA TRP A 294 0.94 14.36 2.45
C TRP A 294 -0.29 15.26 2.47
N SER A 295 -1.40 14.75 3.01
CA SER A 295 -2.66 15.49 3.08
C SER A 295 -3.46 15.08 4.33
N LEU A 296 -3.88 16.06 5.14
CA LEU A 296 -4.74 15.81 6.32
C LEU A 296 -6.20 15.65 5.92
N ASP A 297 -6.90 14.56 6.20
CA ASP A 297 -8.33 14.42 5.89
C ASP A 297 -9.24 15.40 6.67
N ASP A 298 -10.56 15.29 6.51
CA ASP A 298 -11.54 16.15 7.19
C ASP A 298 -11.56 15.99 8.73
N ARG A 299 -10.98 14.90 9.24
CA ARG A 299 -10.78 14.63 10.68
C ARG A 299 -9.40 15.07 11.16
N GLY A 300 -8.51 15.46 10.26
CA GLY A 300 -7.12 15.78 10.55
C GLY A 300 -6.21 14.56 10.59
N GLU A 301 -6.61 13.41 10.04
CA GLU A 301 -5.71 12.26 9.89
C GLU A 301 -4.77 12.50 8.70
N LEU A 302 -3.47 12.38 8.91
CA LEU A 302 -2.49 12.56 7.83
C LEU A 302 -2.37 11.29 6.99
N LEU A 303 -2.71 11.44 5.71
CA LEU A 303 -2.58 10.41 4.68
C LEU A 303 -1.35 10.67 3.81
N THR A 304 -0.67 9.59 3.43
CA THR A 304 0.40 9.59 2.41
C THR A 304 -0.10 8.96 1.14
N TYR A 305 0.09 9.66 0.02
CA TYR A 305 -0.13 9.16 -1.32
C TYR A 305 1.23 9.02 -1.99
N ALA A 306 1.74 7.79 -2.05
CA ALA A 306 3.02 7.51 -2.68
C ALA A 306 2.91 7.65 -4.20
N GLY A 307 3.72 8.51 -4.81
CA GLY A 307 3.75 8.74 -6.25
C GLY A 307 4.38 7.59 -7.01
N ARG A 308 4.12 7.52 -8.31
CA ARG A 308 4.81 6.61 -9.24
C ARG A 308 5.68 7.35 -10.26
N GLY A 309 5.75 8.67 -10.15
CA GLY A 309 6.50 9.54 -11.07
C GLY A 309 5.84 9.71 -12.45
N ASP A 310 4.60 9.26 -12.63
CA ASP A 310 3.82 9.37 -13.87
C ASP A 310 2.47 10.11 -13.66
N GLY A 311 2.34 10.81 -12.53
CA GLY A 311 1.11 11.47 -12.10
C GLY A 311 0.05 10.50 -11.56
N THR A 312 0.42 9.25 -11.27
CA THR A 312 -0.43 8.29 -10.55
C THR A 312 0.14 7.99 -9.17
N PHE A 313 -0.74 7.58 -8.25
CA PHE A 313 -0.37 7.33 -6.85
C PHE A 313 -0.92 5.99 -6.34
N ALA A 314 -0.28 5.46 -5.30
CA ALA A 314 -0.87 4.44 -4.46
C ALA A 314 -2.11 4.98 -3.71
N PRO A 315 -3.04 4.11 -3.29
CA PRO A 315 -4.11 4.51 -2.38
C PRO A 315 -3.53 5.13 -1.11
N GLY A 316 -4.20 6.18 -0.59
CA GLY A 316 -3.76 6.89 0.60
C GLY A 316 -3.60 5.96 1.81
N THR A 317 -2.45 6.03 2.48
CA THR A 317 -2.18 5.25 3.70
C THR A 317 -2.02 6.15 4.91
N GLU A 318 -2.62 5.74 6.03
CA GLU A 318 -2.47 6.44 7.31
C GLU A 318 -1.03 6.39 7.82
N THR A 319 -0.52 7.56 8.22
CA THR A 319 0.83 7.73 8.77
C THR A 319 0.91 7.50 10.27
N GLY A 320 -0.19 7.77 11.01
CA GLY A 320 -0.24 7.75 12.47
C GLY A 320 -0.26 9.13 13.14
N LEU A 321 -0.37 10.22 12.38
CA LEU A 321 -0.58 11.57 12.90
C LEU A 321 -2.03 12.04 12.73
N THR A 322 -2.65 12.46 13.84
CA THR A 322 -3.92 13.19 13.85
C THR A 322 -3.69 14.63 14.33
N ALA A 323 -3.91 15.61 13.46
CA ALA A 323 -3.75 17.04 13.74
C ALA A 323 -4.97 17.85 13.23
N PRO A 324 -6.12 17.81 13.94
CA PRO A 324 -7.36 18.43 13.47
C PRO A 324 -7.24 19.95 13.36
N GLY A 325 -7.55 20.48 12.18
CA GLY A 325 -7.50 21.92 11.91
C GLY A 325 -6.09 22.52 11.84
N ALA A 326 -5.05 21.69 11.80
CA ALA A 326 -3.70 22.15 11.59
C ALA A 326 -3.47 22.57 10.13
N GLY A 327 -2.65 23.60 9.93
CA GLY A 327 -2.00 23.83 8.63
C GLY A 327 -0.84 22.86 8.47
N THR A 328 -0.51 22.49 7.23
CA THR A 328 0.63 21.59 6.93
C THR A 328 1.47 22.15 5.81
N SER A 329 2.78 21.93 5.91
CA SER A 329 3.71 22.13 4.80
C SER A 329 4.88 21.16 4.92
N TYR A 330 5.40 20.70 3.79
CA TYR A 330 6.55 19.81 3.72
C TYR A 330 7.22 20.01 2.37
N ARG A 331 8.56 20.12 2.37
CA ARG A 331 9.38 20.23 1.15
C ARG A 331 10.82 19.84 1.41
N THR A 332 11.28 19.87 2.65
CA THR A 332 12.70 19.77 2.98
C THR A 332 12.92 19.09 4.32
N ASP A 333 14.18 18.78 4.60
CA ASP A 333 14.66 18.20 5.84
C ASP A 333 14.87 19.29 6.91
N TRP A 334 14.18 19.16 8.04
CA TRP A 334 14.24 20.13 9.14
C TRP A 334 15.19 19.69 10.26
N ASN A 335 15.57 18.42 10.27
CA ASN A 335 16.33 17.81 11.36
C ASN A 335 17.76 17.38 10.95
N ASP A 336 18.13 17.63 9.68
CA ASP A 336 19.41 17.32 9.05
C ASP A 336 19.68 15.79 9.01
N ASP A 337 18.64 14.94 8.91
CA ASP A 337 18.76 13.47 8.75
C ASP A 337 18.68 12.96 7.30
N GLY A 338 18.45 13.88 6.37
CA GLY A 338 18.32 13.69 4.93
C GLY A 338 16.90 13.40 4.45
N TYR A 339 15.91 13.23 5.32
CA TYR A 339 14.54 12.94 4.92
C TYR A 339 13.67 14.21 4.91
N VAL A 340 12.75 14.31 3.95
CA VAL A 340 11.78 15.43 3.93
C VAL A 340 10.86 15.32 5.15
N ASP A 341 10.81 16.36 5.98
CA ASP A 341 10.04 16.41 7.21
C ASP A 341 8.74 17.20 7.05
N LEU A 342 7.75 16.88 7.90
CA LEU A 342 6.48 17.59 7.95
C LEU A 342 6.51 18.72 8.98
N VAL A 343 6.07 19.91 8.57
CA VAL A 343 5.75 21.01 9.48
C VAL A 343 4.24 21.12 9.63
N THR A 344 3.77 21.18 10.88
CA THR A 344 2.37 21.46 11.20
C THR A 344 2.23 22.77 11.98
N LEU A 345 1.17 23.52 11.68
CA LEU A 345 0.75 24.71 12.40
C LEU A 345 -0.47 24.37 13.26
N GLU A 346 -0.24 24.12 14.55
CA GLU A 346 -1.27 23.61 15.47
C GLU A 346 -1.71 24.67 16.48
N TYR A 347 -3.02 24.88 16.65
CA TYR A 347 -3.55 25.78 17.68
C TYR A 347 -3.43 25.18 19.08
N ASN A 348 -2.77 25.92 19.99
CA ASN A 348 -2.67 25.55 21.39
C ASN A 348 -3.74 26.30 22.22
N PRO A 349 -4.75 25.60 22.80
CA PRO A 349 -5.82 26.25 23.53
C PRO A 349 -5.39 26.87 24.87
N ASN A 350 -4.22 26.48 25.40
CA ASN A 350 -3.71 27.01 26.67
C ASN A 350 -3.06 28.37 26.49
N THR A 351 -2.23 28.52 25.45
CA THR A 351 -1.57 29.79 25.11
C THR A 351 -2.46 30.67 24.23
N ARG A 352 -3.50 30.09 23.60
CA ARG A 352 -4.36 30.71 22.59
C ARG A 352 -3.58 31.22 21.38
N ARG A 353 -2.49 30.53 21.06
CA ARG A 353 -1.61 30.79 19.92
C ARG A 353 -1.29 29.49 19.21
N LYS A 354 -0.92 29.58 17.94
CA LYS A 354 -0.48 28.43 17.16
C LYS A 354 1.01 28.16 17.38
N HIS A 355 1.38 26.89 17.33
CA HIS A 355 2.76 26.42 17.43
C HIS A 355 3.16 25.72 16.13
N LEU A 356 4.42 25.84 15.77
CA LEU A 356 5.03 25.10 14.67
C LEU A 356 5.69 23.83 15.19
N TRP A 357 5.24 22.68 14.70
CA TRP A 357 5.85 21.39 15.02
C TRP A 357 6.47 20.77 13.79
N VAL A 358 7.74 20.38 13.91
CA VAL A 358 8.43 19.51 12.96
C VAL A 358 8.17 18.07 13.39
N HIS A 359 7.67 17.26 12.45
CA HIS A 359 7.48 15.82 12.61
C HIS A 359 8.49 15.10 11.72
N PRO A 360 9.50 14.45 12.31
CA PRO A 360 10.50 13.71 11.56
C PRO A 360 9.87 12.62 10.70
N ASN A 361 10.31 12.54 9.45
CA ASN A 361 9.95 11.46 8.56
C ASN A 361 10.84 10.25 8.81
N SER A 362 10.22 9.07 8.83
CA SER A 362 10.94 7.80 8.92
C SER A 362 11.75 7.43 7.67
N GLY A 363 11.67 8.22 6.59
CA GLY A 363 12.22 7.91 5.26
C GLY A 363 11.36 6.96 4.43
N LEU A 364 10.15 6.65 4.92
CA LEU A 364 9.16 5.77 4.27
C LEU A 364 7.81 6.50 4.03
N GLY A 365 7.83 7.83 4.04
CA GLY A 365 6.62 8.66 4.00
C GLY A 365 5.73 8.51 5.23
N ARG A 366 6.31 8.21 6.41
CA ARG A 366 5.55 8.08 7.67
C ARG A 366 6.14 8.97 8.75
N VAL A 367 5.25 9.53 9.56
CA VAL A 367 5.58 10.30 10.77
C VAL A 367 5.08 9.57 12.01
N ASP A 368 5.87 9.53 13.07
CA ASP A 368 5.56 8.81 14.33
C ASP A 368 4.62 9.61 15.26
N GLY A 369 3.56 10.19 14.68
CA GLY A 369 2.56 10.98 15.39
C GLY A 369 3.17 12.16 16.15
N THR A 370 2.86 12.27 17.46
CA THR A 370 3.40 13.33 18.33
C THR A 370 4.67 12.92 19.07
N ARG A 371 5.16 11.69 18.90
CA ARG A 371 6.41 11.25 19.52
C ARG A 371 7.56 11.74 18.67
N GLY A 372 8.57 12.33 19.31
CA GLY A 372 9.75 12.83 18.60
C GLY A 372 9.52 14.11 17.80
N ARG A 373 8.30 14.65 17.74
CA ARG A 373 8.07 15.98 17.16
C ARG A 373 8.82 17.04 17.95
N GLN A 374 9.29 18.06 17.26
CA GLN A 374 10.12 19.12 17.83
C GLN A 374 9.48 20.48 17.56
N LEU A 375 9.57 21.38 18.52
CA LEU A 375 8.99 22.71 18.41
C LEU A 375 9.96 23.60 17.63
N LEU A 376 9.50 24.18 16.53
CA LEU A 376 10.25 25.20 15.81
C LEU A 376 10.07 26.55 16.51
N THR A 377 11.16 27.28 16.74
CA THR A 377 11.15 28.53 17.51
C THR A 377 12.10 29.57 16.93
N VAL A 378 11.83 30.84 17.23
CA VAL A 378 12.76 31.96 17.07
C VAL A 378 13.38 32.30 18.44
N ASP A 379 14.45 33.11 18.44
CA ASP A 379 15.11 33.58 19.66
C ASP A 379 14.21 34.49 20.50
N CYS A 380 13.41 35.35 19.85
CA CYS A 380 12.51 36.28 20.53
C CYS A 380 11.04 36.08 20.15
N PRO A 381 10.42 34.96 20.60
CA PRO A 381 9.07 34.61 20.19
C PRO A 381 8.05 35.60 20.73
N VAL A 382 8.21 36.08 21.96
CA VAL A 382 7.31 37.08 22.56
C VAL A 382 8.12 38.20 23.20
N PRO A 383 7.56 39.41 23.36
CA PRO A 383 8.23 40.49 24.05
C PRO A 383 8.50 40.10 25.51
N ASP A 384 9.76 40.16 25.89
CA ASP A 384 10.23 39.81 27.22
C ASP A 384 11.48 40.62 27.55
N GLU A 385 11.30 41.69 28.34
CA GLU A 385 12.39 42.58 28.76
C GLU A 385 13.45 41.86 29.60
N ASP A 386 13.07 40.82 30.36
CA ASP A 386 13.99 40.09 31.24
C ASP A 386 14.98 39.23 30.43
N TYR A 387 14.60 38.83 29.21
CA TYR A 387 15.43 38.04 28.29
C TYR A 387 16.00 38.85 27.13
N GLY A 388 15.85 40.18 27.14
CA GLY A 388 16.36 41.07 26.09
C GLY A 388 15.56 41.03 24.79
N CYS A 389 14.37 40.44 24.80
CA CYS A 389 13.45 40.44 23.67
C CYS A 389 12.63 41.73 23.70
N VAL A 390 13.23 42.76 23.11
CA VAL A 390 12.68 44.13 23.05
C VAL A 390 12.73 44.60 21.60
N GLY A 391 11.57 44.98 21.06
CA GLY A 391 11.42 45.51 19.71
C GLY A 391 10.87 46.93 19.70
N GLU A 392 10.60 47.43 18.49
CA GLU A 392 9.96 48.74 18.28
C GLU A 392 8.57 48.82 18.95
N PRO A 393 8.05 50.02 19.28
CA PRO A 393 6.74 50.16 19.89
C PRO A 393 5.63 49.46 19.08
N GLY A 394 4.95 48.50 19.72
CA GLY A 394 3.91 47.69 19.09
C GLY A 394 4.38 46.37 18.47
N TRP A 395 5.68 46.03 18.58
CA TRP A 395 6.19 44.70 18.25
C TRP A 395 5.59 43.64 19.19
N THR A 396 5.13 42.54 18.61
CA THR A 396 4.43 41.45 19.31
C THR A 396 5.27 40.20 19.49
N GLY A 397 6.58 40.31 19.24
CA GLY A 397 7.48 39.16 19.12
C GLY A 397 7.72 38.81 17.67
N ASP A 398 8.66 37.89 17.46
CA ASP A 398 9.05 37.42 16.13
C ASP A 398 8.30 36.14 15.73
N ASP A 399 7.44 35.57 16.56
CA ASP A 399 6.69 34.35 16.25
C ASP A 399 5.36 34.62 15.52
N HIS A 400 5.41 35.27 14.35
CA HIS A 400 4.21 35.66 13.59
C HIS A 400 3.30 34.46 13.22
N TRP A 401 3.79 33.22 13.34
CA TRP A 401 2.97 32.01 13.18
C TRP A 401 1.91 31.84 14.28
N GLY A 402 2.06 32.49 15.44
CA GLY A 402 1.14 32.36 16.57
C GLY A 402 -0.30 32.74 16.23
N ASP A 403 -0.50 33.66 15.28
CA ASP A 403 -1.81 34.08 14.77
C ASP A 403 -1.99 33.83 13.26
N ALA A 404 -0.93 33.41 12.56
CA ALA A 404 -0.90 33.18 11.12
C ALA A 404 -2.00 32.29 10.57
N GLU A 405 -2.56 32.64 9.42
CA GLU A 405 -3.51 31.84 8.66
C GLU A 405 -2.84 30.70 7.90
N GLN A 406 -1.57 30.86 7.51
CA GLN A 406 -0.86 29.90 6.68
C GLN A 406 0.66 29.88 6.96
N VAL A 407 1.24 28.69 6.85
CA VAL A 407 2.69 28.46 6.81
C VAL A 407 3.03 27.68 5.55
N ILE A 408 4.17 27.99 4.95
CA ILE A 408 4.67 27.36 3.72
C ILE A 408 6.16 27.12 3.93
N ALA A 409 6.63 25.92 3.63
CA ALA A 409 8.04 25.56 3.57
C ALA A 409 8.45 25.61 2.09
N PRO A 410 8.98 26.73 1.57
CA PRO A 410 9.31 26.86 0.16
C PRO A 410 10.56 26.09 -0.27
N GLY A 411 11.36 25.62 0.68
CA GLY A 411 12.69 25.11 0.42
C GLY A 411 13.75 25.98 1.09
N ASP A 412 14.95 25.98 0.54
CA ASP A 412 16.04 26.87 0.89
C ASP A 412 15.95 28.14 0.02
N LEU A 413 15.56 29.28 0.62
CA LEU A 413 15.42 30.53 -0.14
C LEU A 413 16.77 31.24 -0.28
N ASN A 414 17.67 31.14 0.70
CA ASN A 414 18.90 31.93 0.76
C ASN A 414 20.16 31.17 0.30
N GLY A 415 20.03 29.88 -0.03
CA GLY A 415 21.09 29.03 -0.57
C GLY A 415 22.08 28.52 0.50
N ASP A 416 21.71 28.53 1.78
CA ASP A 416 22.58 28.08 2.88
C ASP A 416 22.48 26.58 3.20
N GLY A 417 21.63 25.86 2.46
CA GLY A 417 21.37 24.44 2.59
C GLY A 417 20.32 24.09 3.65
N ARG A 418 19.60 25.07 4.22
CA ARG A 418 18.59 24.85 5.25
C ARG A 418 17.17 25.09 4.77
N SER A 419 16.23 24.49 5.49
CA SER A 419 14.81 24.72 5.32
C SER A 419 14.40 26.11 5.80
N ASP A 420 13.83 26.92 4.91
CA ASP A 420 13.22 28.20 5.24
C ASP A 420 11.69 28.07 5.40
N LEU A 421 11.09 29.11 5.99
CA LEU A 421 9.64 29.18 6.20
C LEU A 421 9.07 30.52 5.73
N LEU A 422 7.92 30.46 5.08
CA LEU A 422 7.04 31.59 4.86
C LEU A 422 5.86 31.52 5.82
N VAL A 423 5.53 32.65 6.44
CA VAL A 423 4.41 32.77 7.37
C VAL A 423 3.51 33.91 6.94
N ARG A 424 2.26 33.59 6.59
CA ARG A 424 1.23 34.57 6.26
C ARG A 424 0.43 34.90 7.52
N GLU A 425 0.48 36.16 7.91
CA GLU A 425 -0.27 36.69 9.05
C GLU A 425 -1.01 37.96 8.61
N GLY A 426 -2.33 37.85 8.48
CA GLY A 426 -3.17 38.89 7.93
C GLY A 426 -2.65 39.37 6.57
N GLY A 427 -2.53 40.69 6.40
CA GLY A 427 -2.05 41.31 5.16
C GLY A 427 -0.54 41.20 4.94
N ARG A 428 0.22 40.42 5.72
CA ARG A 428 1.68 40.32 5.64
C ARG A 428 2.13 38.89 5.33
N LEU A 429 3.27 38.79 4.66
CA LEU A 429 4.04 37.57 4.48
C LEU A 429 5.46 37.81 5.01
N TRP A 430 5.95 36.86 5.81
CA TRP A 430 7.25 36.90 6.45
C TRP A 430 8.09 35.71 6.01
N ILE A 431 9.37 35.94 5.73
CA ILE A 431 10.39 34.91 5.55
C ILE A 431 11.08 34.69 6.90
N TYR A 432 11.30 33.43 7.24
CA TYR A 432 12.19 33.00 8.28
C TYR A 432 13.22 32.09 7.68
N HIS A 433 14.49 32.46 7.85
CA HIS A 433 15.58 31.60 7.43
C HIS A 433 15.82 30.50 8.48
N GLY A 434 16.04 29.28 8.01
CA GLY A 434 16.38 28.15 8.86
C GLY A 434 17.72 28.34 9.55
N LEU A 435 17.82 27.87 10.79
CA LEU A 435 19.07 27.80 11.55
C LEU A 435 19.28 26.37 12.08
N TYR A 436 20.50 26.08 12.53
CA TYR A 436 20.80 24.81 13.20
C TYR A 436 19.92 24.57 14.43
N GLY A 437 19.59 23.29 14.66
CA GLY A 437 18.90 22.86 15.88
C GLY A 437 17.44 23.30 15.93
N MET A 438 16.76 23.32 14.76
CA MET A 438 15.34 23.67 14.63
C MET A 438 14.99 25.04 15.17
N ARG A 439 15.80 26.01 14.75
CA ARG A 439 15.55 27.42 15.00
C ARG A 439 15.30 28.15 13.70
N LEU A 440 14.61 29.26 13.83
CA LEU A 440 14.40 30.23 12.76
C LEU A 440 15.10 31.53 13.14
N ASP A 441 15.65 32.20 12.12
CA ASP A 441 16.23 33.54 12.27
C ASP A 441 15.15 34.61 12.43
N VAL A 442 15.57 35.86 12.65
CA VAL A 442 14.67 37.01 12.71
C VAL A 442 13.88 37.18 11.40
N PRO A 443 12.59 37.55 11.48
CA PRO A 443 11.71 37.58 10.31
C PRO A 443 12.05 38.72 9.34
N VAL A 444 11.97 38.42 8.05
CA VAL A 444 12.12 39.39 6.94
C VAL A 444 10.77 39.57 6.24
N ALA A 445 10.29 40.80 6.08
CA ALA A 445 9.02 41.07 5.40
C ALA A 445 9.16 40.94 3.86
N VAL A 446 8.21 40.26 3.22
CA VAL A 446 8.18 40.05 1.75
C VAL A 446 7.71 41.31 0.97
N GLY A 447 7.46 42.42 1.66
CA GLY A 447 6.84 43.60 1.05
C GLY A 447 5.37 43.35 0.66
N GLY A 448 4.68 44.37 0.16
CA GLY A 448 3.23 44.30 -0.07
C GLY A 448 2.40 44.33 1.22
N SER A 449 1.08 44.37 1.09
CA SER A 449 0.16 44.43 2.23
C SER A 449 -1.20 43.75 1.97
N ASP A 450 -1.32 42.99 0.89
CA ASP A 450 -2.55 42.36 0.39
C ASP A 450 -2.51 40.83 0.48
N TRP A 451 -1.57 40.29 1.27
CA TRP A 451 -1.38 38.84 1.42
C TRP A 451 -2.61 38.14 2.01
N ASP A 452 -3.48 38.86 2.74
CA ASP A 452 -4.77 38.36 3.23
C ASP A 452 -5.76 38.04 2.09
N GLY A 453 -5.50 38.47 0.86
CA GLY A 453 -6.26 38.08 -0.33
C GLY A 453 -5.85 36.74 -0.95
N PHE A 454 -4.75 36.12 -0.52
CA PHE A 454 -4.16 34.98 -1.25
C PHE A 454 -3.87 33.75 -0.37
N THR A 455 -4.20 32.56 -0.86
CA THR A 455 -3.52 31.32 -0.45
C THR A 455 -2.18 31.23 -1.20
N VAL A 456 -1.06 31.08 -0.48
CA VAL A 456 0.29 31.03 -1.05
C VAL A 456 0.73 29.58 -1.22
N LEU A 457 1.34 29.24 -2.35
CA LEU A 457 1.92 27.94 -2.63
C LEU A 457 3.35 28.15 -3.14
N ALA A 458 4.23 27.18 -2.89
CA ALA A 458 5.63 27.27 -3.31
C ALA A 458 5.98 26.10 -4.23
N PRO A 459 5.76 26.18 -5.56
CA PRO A 459 6.08 25.12 -6.50
C PRO A 459 7.57 24.72 -6.51
N GLY A 460 8.47 25.62 -6.11
CA GLY A 460 9.92 25.50 -6.22
C GLY A 460 10.45 26.48 -7.26
N ASP A 461 11.68 26.28 -7.70
CA ASP A 461 12.30 27.07 -8.77
C ASP A 461 11.75 26.62 -10.14
N LEU A 462 10.98 27.49 -10.81
CA LEU A 462 10.34 27.17 -12.09
C LEU A 462 11.12 27.70 -13.31
N ASP A 463 12.20 28.46 -13.15
CA ASP A 463 13.02 28.99 -14.27
C ASP A 463 14.51 28.66 -14.17
N GLY A 464 14.92 27.95 -13.13
CA GLY A 464 16.27 27.43 -12.94
C GLY A 464 17.25 28.51 -12.47
N ASP A 465 16.78 29.61 -11.89
CA ASP A 465 17.62 30.70 -11.40
C ASP A 465 18.19 30.45 -9.98
N GLY A 466 17.76 29.36 -9.34
CA GLY A 466 18.17 28.94 -8.01
C GLY A 466 17.32 29.53 -6.88
N LEU A 467 16.27 30.30 -7.18
CA LEU A 467 15.35 30.86 -6.19
C LEU A 467 13.97 30.22 -6.30
N ALA A 468 13.30 30.05 -5.16
CA ALA A 468 11.94 29.53 -5.19
C ALA A 468 10.96 30.55 -5.77
N ASP A 469 10.05 30.07 -6.62
CA ASP A 469 8.91 30.83 -7.10
C ASP A 469 7.67 30.57 -6.24
N LEU A 470 6.72 31.51 -6.31
CA LEU A 470 5.45 31.41 -5.61
C LEU A 470 4.28 31.32 -6.59
N TRP A 471 3.28 30.53 -6.22
CA TRP A 471 1.94 30.61 -6.80
C TRP A 471 0.98 31.20 -5.77
N LEU A 472 0.13 32.11 -6.22
CA LEU A 472 -0.83 32.83 -5.39
C LEU A 472 -2.22 32.52 -5.91
N ARG A 473 -3.04 31.87 -5.08
CA ARG A 473 -4.46 31.72 -5.35
C ARG A 473 -5.21 32.90 -4.76
N ASP A 474 -5.81 33.71 -5.61
CA ASP A 474 -6.75 34.74 -5.17
C ASP A 474 -7.97 34.07 -4.52
N ASP A 475 -8.15 34.30 -3.22
CA ASP A 475 -9.17 33.61 -2.44
C ASP A 475 -10.60 34.07 -2.80
N ALA A 476 -10.76 35.23 -3.43
CA ALA A 476 -12.05 35.75 -3.84
C ALA A 476 -12.52 35.17 -5.18
N THR A 477 -11.61 34.98 -6.13
CA THR A 477 -11.91 34.57 -7.52
C THR A 477 -11.55 33.12 -7.81
N GLY A 478 -10.54 32.57 -7.13
CA GLY A 478 -9.93 31.28 -7.46
C GLY A 478 -8.97 31.35 -8.64
N ASP A 479 -8.54 32.55 -9.04
CA ASP A 479 -7.48 32.74 -10.03
C ASP A 479 -6.12 32.40 -9.41
N LEU A 480 -5.27 31.74 -10.19
CA LEU A 480 -3.90 31.39 -9.80
C LEU A 480 -2.93 32.28 -10.55
N HIS A 481 -2.02 32.91 -9.80
CA HIS A 481 -0.95 33.73 -10.33
C HIS A 481 0.41 33.15 -9.98
N SER A 482 1.35 33.12 -10.92
CA SER A 482 2.77 32.87 -10.64
C SER A 482 3.49 34.20 -10.39
N VAL A 483 4.39 34.19 -9.41
CA VAL A 483 5.32 35.29 -9.14
C VAL A 483 6.72 34.71 -9.00
N ARG A 484 7.65 35.25 -9.79
CA ARG A 484 9.02 34.78 -9.82
C ARG A 484 9.84 35.33 -8.65
N GLY A 485 10.70 34.48 -8.08
CA GLY A 485 11.81 34.91 -7.25
C GLY A 485 12.77 35.78 -8.05
N ARG A 486 13.52 36.66 -7.36
CA ARG A 486 14.58 37.46 -7.96
C ARG A 486 15.69 37.68 -6.94
N SER A 487 16.93 37.71 -7.40
CA SER A 487 18.05 38.13 -6.54
C SER A 487 18.08 39.65 -6.39
N GLY A 488 18.33 40.10 -5.16
CA GLY A 488 18.76 41.44 -4.83
C GLY A 488 20.18 41.74 -5.28
N THR A 489 20.62 42.98 -5.07
CA THR A 489 21.95 43.45 -5.51
C THR A 489 23.13 42.81 -4.76
N ASP A 490 22.86 42.22 -3.61
CA ASP A 490 23.80 41.48 -2.75
C ASP A 490 23.81 39.97 -3.02
N GLY A 491 22.97 39.50 -3.95
CA GLY A 491 22.84 38.08 -4.30
C GLY A 491 21.89 37.30 -3.38
N ALA A 492 21.35 37.91 -2.32
CA ALA A 492 20.27 37.33 -1.52
C ALA A 492 18.93 37.44 -2.28
N PRO A 493 17.88 36.70 -1.90
CA PRO A 493 16.53 36.92 -2.44
C PRO A 493 16.09 38.37 -2.21
N ASP A 494 15.48 39.00 -3.22
CA ASP A 494 14.76 40.27 -3.08
C ASP A 494 13.31 39.98 -2.70
N PRO A 495 12.93 40.10 -1.41
CA PRO A 495 11.59 39.72 -0.98
C PRO A 495 10.52 40.59 -1.64
N ALA A 496 10.84 41.86 -1.95
CA ALA A 496 9.89 42.79 -2.55
C ALA A 496 9.44 42.38 -3.96
N ALA A 497 10.22 41.54 -4.65
CA ALA A 497 9.85 41.01 -5.96
C ALA A 497 8.58 40.15 -5.89
N TRP A 498 8.44 39.34 -4.83
CA TRP A 498 7.23 38.53 -4.60
C TRP A 498 6.02 39.39 -4.21
N GLY A 499 6.26 40.50 -3.48
CA GLY A 499 5.21 41.40 -3.01
C GLY A 499 4.67 42.40 -4.05
N ASP A 500 5.32 42.57 -5.20
CA ASP A 500 4.89 43.52 -6.24
C ASP A 500 3.80 42.91 -7.16
N PRO A 501 2.57 43.44 -7.18
CA PRO A 501 1.50 42.94 -8.04
C PRO A 501 1.83 43.01 -9.54
N ALA A 502 2.74 43.88 -9.97
CA ALA A 502 3.15 43.98 -11.37
C ALA A 502 3.92 42.74 -11.85
N ASN A 503 4.45 41.92 -10.92
CA ASN A 503 5.15 40.68 -11.23
C ASN A 503 4.21 39.45 -11.31
N ARG A 504 2.91 39.61 -11.01
CA ARG A 504 1.95 38.50 -11.01
C ARG A 504 1.51 38.14 -12.43
N VAL A 505 1.69 36.88 -12.81
CA VAL A 505 1.27 36.33 -14.11
C VAL A 505 0.13 35.33 -13.89
N LEU A 506 -1.04 35.56 -14.51
CA LEU A 506 -2.17 34.61 -14.41
C LEU A 506 -1.80 33.28 -15.10
N ILE A 507 -1.93 32.18 -14.37
CA ILE A 507 -1.58 30.81 -14.79
C ILE A 507 -2.76 29.82 -14.72
N GLY A 508 -3.88 30.21 -14.12
CA GLY A 508 -5.05 29.36 -14.01
C GLY A 508 -6.25 30.09 -13.44
N THR A 509 -7.44 29.53 -13.63
CA THR A 509 -8.71 30.08 -13.13
C THR A 509 -9.62 28.95 -12.64
N GLY A 510 -10.54 29.25 -11.72
CA GLY A 510 -11.58 28.29 -11.29
C GLY A 510 -11.22 27.45 -10.07
N PHE A 511 -10.09 27.73 -9.40
CA PHE A 511 -9.64 27.04 -8.20
C PHE A 511 -10.23 27.64 -6.92
N THR A 512 -11.53 27.96 -6.91
CA THR A 512 -12.17 28.66 -5.78
C THR A 512 -12.01 27.92 -4.44
N VAL A 513 -11.93 28.67 -3.33
CA VAL A 513 -11.87 28.14 -1.96
C VAL A 513 -13.01 27.14 -1.70
N ALA A 514 -14.22 27.47 -2.17
CA ALA A 514 -15.40 26.65 -1.96
C ALA A 514 -15.31 25.29 -2.68
N ALA A 515 -14.76 25.26 -3.89
CA ALA A 515 -14.59 24.01 -4.64
C ALA A 515 -13.39 23.20 -4.11
N ARG A 516 -12.31 23.88 -3.71
CA ARG A 516 -11.05 23.29 -3.26
C ARG A 516 -10.58 23.96 -1.97
N PRO A 517 -11.08 23.50 -0.80
CA PRO A 517 -10.65 24.03 0.49
C PRO A 517 -9.15 23.89 0.75
N VAL A 518 -8.52 22.85 0.18
CA VAL A 518 -7.07 22.65 0.19
C VAL A 518 -6.56 22.67 -1.24
N LEU A 519 -5.54 23.48 -1.50
CA LEU A 519 -4.83 23.56 -2.76
C LEU A 519 -3.35 23.74 -2.47
N ASP A 520 -2.52 22.89 -3.06
CA ASP A 520 -1.09 22.88 -2.81
C ASP A 520 -0.34 22.33 -4.05
N THR A 521 0.99 22.35 -4.01
CA THR A 521 1.87 21.76 -5.02
C THR A 521 3.04 21.10 -4.32
N VAL A 522 3.60 20.05 -4.90
CA VAL A 522 4.91 19.49 -4.52
C VAL A 522 5.95 19.66 -5.65
N GLY A 523 5.60 20.42 -6.69
CA GLY A 523 6.36 20.51 -7.93
C GLY A 523 5.84 19.51 -8.97
N ASP A 524 6.74 18.98 -9.78
CA ASP A 524 6.45 18.04 -10.87
C ASP A 524 6.09 16.63 -10.35
N LEU A 525 4.82 16.24 -10.46
CA LEU A 525 4.31 14.94 -9.99
C LEU A 525 4.31 13.87 -11.10
N ASP A 526 4.40 14.27 -12.37
CA ASP A 526 4.34 13.37 -13.53
C ASP A 526 5.65 13.23 -14.32
N GLY A 527 6.71 13.88 -13.85
CA GLY A 527 8.08 13.78 -14.36
C GLY A 527 8.30 14.50 -15.69
N ASP A 528 7.39 15.39 -16.10
CA ASP A 528 7.46 16.10 -17.38
C ASP A 528 8.34 17.37 -17.34
N GLY A 529 8.89 17.70 -16.17
CA GLY A 529 9.72 18.87 -15.91
C GLY A 529 8.92 20.15 -15.65
N VAL A 530 7.60 20.06 -15.52
CA VAL A 530 6.70 21.19 -15.25
C VAL A 530 6.02 20.97 -13.90
N ALA A 531 5.97 22.00 -13.06
CA ALA A 531 5.31 21.86 -11.77
C ALA A 531 3.80 21.63 -11.91
N ASP A 532 3.29 20.73 -11.08
CA ASP A 532 1.90 20.34 -11.02
C ASP A 532 1.18 20.96 -9.83
N LEU A 533 -0.15 20.93 -9.89
CA LEU A 533 -1.02 21.36 -8.81
C LEU A 533 -1.78 20.15 -8.26
N HIS A 534 -2.04 20.13 -6.96
CA HIS A 534 -2.98 19.19 -6.38
C HIS A 534 -3.90 19.88 -5.38
N GLY A 535 -5.06 19.29 -5.12
CA GLY A 535 -6.05 19.93 -4.27
C GLY A 535 -7.19 19.02 -3.91
N ARG A 536 -7.77 19.29 -2.75
CA ARG A 536 -8.80 18.45 -2.15
C ARG A 536 -10.13 19.18 -2.06
N THR A 537 -11.20 18.48 -2.40
CA THR A 537 -12.59 18.92 -2.17
C THR A 537 -13.00 18.73 -0.71
N GLN A 538 -14.17 19.27 -0.34
CA GLN A 538 -14.73 19.10 1.00
C GLN A 538 -15.08 17.63 1.35
N ASP A 539 -15.38 16.80 0.35
CA ASP A 539 -15.66 15.36 0.55
C ASP A 539 -14.40 14.49 0.62
N GLY A 540 -13.22 15.10 0.60
CA GLY A 540 -11.94 14.41 0.71
C GLY A 540 -11.35 13.97 -0.63
N THR A 541 -12.05 14.17 -1.75
CA THR A 541 -11.52 13.80 -3.08
C THR A 541 -10.29 14.65 -3.43
N LEU A 542 -9.15 13.98 -3.56
CA LEU A 542 -7.88 14.60 -3.97
C LEU A 542 -7.77 14.58 -5.50
N THR A 543 -7.33 15.67 -6.10
CA THR A 543 -7.19 15.81 -7.56
C THR A 543 -5.83 16.43 -7.87
N GLN A 544 -5.11 15.88 -8.86
CA GLN A 544 -3.92 16.49 -9.48
C GLN A 544 -4.33 17.17 -10.79
N TRP A 545 -3.75 18.32 -11.09
CA TRP A 545 -3.75 18.94 -12.40
C TRP A 545 -2.31 19.05 -12.90
N PRO A 546 -1.95 18.31 -13.95
CA PRO A 546 -0.62 18.40 -14.53
C PRO A 546 -0.34 19.79 -15.10
N GLY A 547 0.83 20.36 -14.85
CA GLY A 547 1.31 21.59 -15.43
C GLY A 547 1.58 21.39 -16.93
N ARG A 548 1.38 22.44 -17.72
CA ARG A 548 1.60 22.41 -19.16
C ARG A 548 2.19 23.72 -19.62
N VAL A 549 3.21 23.63 -20.46
CA VAL A 549 3.77 24.78 -21.19
C VAL A 549 3.30 24.71 -22.63
N ALA A 550 2.54 25.73 -23.06
CA ALA A 550 2.09 25.87 -24.43
C ALA A 550 3.25 26.25 -25.37
N ALA A 551 3.06 26.08 -26.67
CA ALA A 551 4.10 26.33 -27.67
C ALA A 551 4.56 27.81 -27.74
N ASP A 552 3.75 28.73 -27.23
CA ASP A 552 4.07 30.15 -27.10
C ASP A 552 4.78 30.49 -25.77
N GLY A 553 5.06 29.48 -24.94
CA GLY A 553 5.68 29.62 -23.62
C GLY A 553 4.69 29.91 -22.49
N GLY A 554 3.38 29.97 -22.76
CA GLY A 554 2.37 30.16 -21.73
C GLY A 554 2.25 28.95 -20.81
N PHE A 555 2.25 29.19 -19.49
CA PHE A 555 2.02 28.13 -18.50
C PHE A 555 0.51 28.00 -18.21
N GLY A 556 0.05 26.77 -18.01
CA GLY A 556 -1.29 26.46 -17.52
C GLY A 556 -1.39 25.05 -16.97
N PHE A 557 -2.62 24.58 -16.76
CA PHE A 557 -2.88 23.25 -16.21
C PHE A 557 -3.71 22.40 -17.17
N GLY A 558 -3.42 21.10 -17.21
CA GLY A 558 -4.18 20.08 -17.90
C GLY A 558 -5.48 19.70 -17.17
N GLU A 559 -6.17 18.70 -17.72
CA GLU A 559 -7.38 18.15 -17.08
C GLU A 559 -7.04 17.49 -15.74
N GLY A 560 -7.87 17.75 -14.73
CA GLY A 560 -7.69 17.22 -13.39
C GLY A 560 -7.97 15.71 -13.32
N ARG A 561 -7.13 14.98 -12.59
CA ARG A 561 -7.22 13.54 -12.35
C ARG A 561 -7.36 13.26 -10.87
N THR A 562 -8.32 12.42 -10.49
CA THR A 562 -8.48 12.02 -9.09
C THR A 562 -7.28 11.17 -8.64
N ILE A 563 -6.79 11.44 -7.43
CA ILE A 563 -5.77 10.66 -6.73
C ILE A 563 -6.48 9.73 -5.74
N GLY A 564 -6.14 8.44 -5.77
CA GLY A 564 -6.67 7.42 -4.85
C GLY A 564 -7.35 6.26 -5.52
#